data_AF-A0A356EPC3-F1
#
_entry.id   AF-A0A356EPC3-F1
#
_cell.length_a   1.000
_cell.length_b   1.000
_cell.length_c   1.000
_cell.angle_alpha   90.00
_cell.angle_beta   90.00
_cell.angle_gamma   90.00
#
_symmetry.space_group_name_H-M   'P 1'
#
loop_
_entity.id
_entity.type
_entity.pdbx_description
1 polymer ?
#
loop_
_entity_poly.entity_id
_entity_poly.type
_entity_poly.pdbx_seq_one_letter_code
_entity_poly.pdbx_strand_id
1 'polypeptide(L)'
;MLPAIPVAGGTVTTGMIHSKRATYWSWPIWSGAIDYNVIRSLLGLSQIHKEIFDRSELAKMGICEVYRSSVVKPTGRYRNFTPAQPV
;
A
#
# COMPACT_ATOMS: atom_id res chain seq x y z
N MET A 1 -11.47 6.99 -4.94
CA MET A 1 -11.31 6.90 -3.47
C MET A 1 -10.37 5.76 -3.14
N LEU A 2 -9.45 5.93 -2.20
CA LEU A 2 -8.65 4.81 -1.68
C LEU A 2 -9.53 3.93 -0.77
N PRO A 3 -9.40 2.60 -0.82
CA PRO A 3 -10.17 1.73 0.06
C PRO A 3 -9.81 2.01 1.50
N ALA A 4 -10.82 1.96 2.38
CA ALA A 4 -10.65 2.15 3.80
C ALA A 4 -11.19 0.93 4.54
N ILE A 5 -10.50 0.56 5.62
CA ILE A 5 -10.87 -0.56 6.47
C ILE A 5 -11.16 -0.05 7.89
N PRO A 6 -12.21 -0.57 8.54
CA PRO A 6 -12.43 -0.32 9.95
C PRO A 6 -11.36 -1.02 10.79
N VAL A 7 -10.87 -0.32 11.80
CA VAL A 7 -9.96 -0.81 12.84
C VAL A 7 -10.50 -0.37 14.21
N ALA A 8 -9.99 -0.94 15.31
CA ALA A 8 -10.49 -0.68 16.67
C ALA A 8 -10.52 0.81 17.08
N GLY A 9 -9.79 1.69 16.37
CA GLY A 9 -9.75 3.15 16.61
C GLY A 9 -10.36 4.02 15.51
N GLY A 10 -11.11 3.45 14.55
CA GLY A 10 -11.78 4.22 13.48
C GLY A 10 -11.59 3.63 12.08
N THR A 11 -11.66 4.48 11.05
CA THR A 11 -11.46 4.06 9.66
C THR A 11 -10.06 4.46 9.19
N VAL A 12 -9.27 3.49 8.74
CA VAL A 12 -7.92 3.72 8.20
C VAL A 12 -7.92 3.43 6.71
N THR A 13 -7.33 4.33 5.93
CA THR A 13 -7.10 4.08 4.50
C THR A 13 -6.12 2.93 4.33
N THR A 14 -6.54 1.89 3.63
CA THR A 14 -5.76 0.69 3.41
C THR A 14 -4.51 1.01 2.58
N GLY A 15 -3.41 0.38 2.96
CA GLY A 15 -2.13 0.56 2.30
C GLY A 15 -1.28 1.73 2.80
N MET A 16 -1.76 2.53 3.76
CA MET A 16 -0.97 3.57 4.41
C MET A 16 -0.24 3.01 5.65
N ILE A 17 1.08 3.03 5.63
CA ILE A 17 1.93 2.57 6.74
C ILE A 17 2.75 3.73 7.28
N HIS A 18 2.74 3.85 8.59
CA HIS A 18 3.50 4.86 9.32
C HIS A 18 4.75 4.17 9.88
N SER A 19 5.92 4.49 9.32
CA SER A 19 7.21 4.11 9.90
C SER A 19 7.74 5.23 10.78
N LYS A 20 8.79 4.96 11.58
CA LYS A 20 9.49 5.99 12.35
C LYS A 20 10.06 7.13 11.49
N ARG A 21 10.30 6.88 10.20
CA ARG A 21 10.97 7.81 9.27
C ARG A 21 10.00 8.52 8.34
N ALA A 22 8.94 7.86 7.87
CA ALA A 22 7.90 8.51 7.08
C ALA A 22 6.60 7.70 7.04
N THR A 23 5.58 8.31 6.45
CA THR A 23 4.35 7.62 6.06
C THR A 23 4.46 7.25 4.58
N TYR A 24 4.16 6.02 4.23
CA TYR A 24 4.18 5.54 2.85
C TYR A 24 2.85 4.94 2.47
N TRP A 25 2.58 4.95 1.17
CA TRP A 25 1.51 4.18 0.56
C TRP A 25 2.10 3.22 -0.45
N SER A 26 1.78 1.92 -0.31
CA SER A 26 2.24 0.87 -1.23
C SER A 26 1.08 0.35 -2.07
N TRP A 27 1.35 0.11 -3.34
CA TRP A 27 0.40 -0.39 -4.33
C TRP A 27 1.00 -1.59 -5.08
N PRO A 28 0.42 -2.80 -4.97
CA PRO A 28 0.86 -3.95 -5.75
C PRO A 28 0.36 -3.85 -7.19
N ILE A 29 1.17 -4.30 -8.13
CA ILE A 29 0.78 -4.62 -9.50
C ILE A 29 0.67 -6.14 -9.57
N TRP A 30 -0.47 -6.65 -10.02
CA TRP A 30 -0.74 -8.08 -10.11
C TRP A 30 -1.05 -8.51 -11.55
N SER A 31 -0.88 -9.80 -11.81
CA SER A 31 -1.26 -10.42 -13.07
C SER A 31 -2.71 -10.91 -13.02
N GLY A 32 -3.40 -10.75 -14.15
CA GLY A 32 -4.78 -11.23 -14.32
C GLY A 32 -5.86 -10.31 -13.76
N ALA A 33 -7.09 -10.59 -14.17
CA ALA A 33 -8.26 -9.93 -13.60
C ALA A 33 -8.58 -10.53 -12.23
N ILE A 34 -8.82 -9.67 -11.25
CA ILE A 34 -9.22 -10.05 -9.91
C ILE A 34 -10.48 -9.27 -9.52
N ASP A 35 -11.28 -9.85 -8.62
CA ASP A 35 -12.45 -9.16 -8.13
C ASP A 35 -12.10 -8.07 -7.10
N TYR A 36 -13.08 -7.24 -6.79
CA TYR A 36 -12.94 -6.12 -5.86
C TYR A 36 -12.56 -6.53 -4.43
N ASN A 37 -13.01 -7.70 -3.96
CA ASN A 37 -12.68 -8.20 -2.63
C ASN A 37 -11.23 -8.66 -2.55
N VAL A 38 -10.71 -9.26 -3.63
CA VAL A 38 -9.28 -9.60 -3.74
C VAL A 38 -8.43 -8.33 -3.74
N ILE A 39 -8.83 -7.27 -4.46
CA ILE A 39 -8.13 -5.97 -4.42
C ILE A 39 -8.04 -5.43 -2.99
N ARG A 40 -9.15 -5.43 -2.24
CA ARG A 40 -9.17 -4.98 -0.84
C ARG A 40 -8.24 -5.81 0.05
N SER A 41 -8.20 -7.12 -0.19
CA SER A 41 -7.35 -8.04 0.56
C SER A 41 -5.86 -7.82 0.25
N LEU A 42 -5.51 -7.64 -1.03
CA LEU A 42 -4.13 -7.34 -1.47
C LEU A 42 -3.62 -6.03 -0.91
N LEU A 43 -4.44 -4.97 -0.90
CA LEU A 43 -4.03 -3.69 -0.33
C LEU A 43 -3.85 -3.74 1.19
N GLY A 44 -4.58 -4.64 1.87
CA GLY A 44 -4.45 -4.92 3.29
C GLY A 44 -3.30 -5.88 3.64
N LEU A 45 -2.65 -6.49 2.65
CA LEU A 45 -1.61 -7.47 2.87
C LEU A 45 -0.38 -6.84 3.53
N SER A 46 -0.07 -7.23 4.76
CA SER A 46 1.05 -6.63 5.51
C SER A 46 2.41 -6.78 4.83
N GLN A 47 2.59 -7.81 4.00
CA GLN A 47 3.82 -8.16 3.32
C GLN A 47 4.28 -7.08 2.35
N ILE A 48 3.36 -6.46 1.58
CA ILE A 48 3.70 -5.37 0.63
C ILE A 48 4.09 -4.06 1.33
N HIS A 49 3.88 -3.99 2.64
CA HIS A 49 4.15 -2.82 3.46
C HIS A 49 5.46 -2.90 4.25
N LYS A 50 6.13 -4.06 4.22
CA LYS A 50 7.43 -4.21 4.88
C LYS A 50 8.50 -3.37 4.18
N GLU A 51 9.51 -2.94 4.92
CA GLU A 51 10.68 -2.26 4.37
C GLU A 51 11.45 -3.19 3.43
N ILE A 52 11.57 -4.46 3.81
CA ILE A 52 12.14 -5.55 3.02
C ILE A 52 11.09 -6.67 2.95
N PHE A 53 10.79 -7.15 1.74
CA PHE A 53 9.84 -8.24 1.51
C PHE A 53 10.41 -9.26 0.52
N ASP A 54 9.91 -10.50 0.62
CA ASP A 54 10.30 -11.58 -0.27
C ASP A 54 9.49 -11.51 -1.57
N ARG A 55 10.15 -11.13 -2.66
CA ARG A 55 9.53 -11.05 -3.99
C ARG A 55 9.00 -12.40 -4.48
N SER A 56 9.60 -13.51 -4.06
CA SER A 56 9.15 -14.86 -4.45
C SER A 56 7.82 -15.22 -3.80
N GLU A 57 7.57 -14.78 -2.56
CA GLU A 57 6.28 -14.98 -1.90
C GLU A 57 5.18 -14.15 -2.57
N LEU A 58 5.48 -12.89 -2.90
CA LEU A 58 4.54 -12.01 -3.62
C LEU A 58 4.21 -12.56 -5.01
N ALA A 59 5.20 -13.07 -5.74
CA ALA A 59 5.00 -13.67 -7.06
C ALA A 59 4.04 -14.87 -7.03
N LYS A 60 4.07 -15.69 -5.98
CA LYS A 60 3.12 -16.81 -5.79
C LYS A 60 1.67 -16.35 -5.65
N MET A 61 1.44 -15.11 -5.21
CA MET A 61 0.12 -14.48 -5.14
C MET A 61 -0.26 -13.74 -6.44
N GLY A 62 0.56 -13.85 -7.49
CA GLY A 62 0.37 -13.12 -8.74
C GLY A 62 0.80 -11.65 -8.68
N ILE A 63 1.44 -11.20 -7.61
CA ILE A 63 1.97 -9.83 -7.51
C ILE A 63 3.30 -9.76 -8.25
N CYS A 64 3.35 -8.93 -9.30
CA CYS A 64 4.51 -8.78 -10.18
C CYS A 64 5.45 -7.64 -9.77
N GLU A 65 4.91 -6.58 -9.14
CA GLU A 65 5.70 -5.43 -8.70
C GLU A 65 4.98 -4.73 -7.53
N VAL A 66 5.72 -4.00 -6.69
CA VAL A 66 5.14 -3.12 -5.69
C VAL A 66 5.69 -1.71 -5.89
N TYR A 67 4.79 -0.75 -6.06
CA TYR A 67 5.14 0.66 -6.12
C TYR A 67 4.89 1.32 -4.77
N ARG A 68 5.81 2.19 -4.34
CA ARG A 68 5.70 2.93 -3.09
C ARG A 68 5.83 4.42 -3.31
N SER A 69 4.97 5.17 -2.64
CA SER A 69 5.02 6.62 -2.57
C SER A 69 5.15 7.08 -1.12
N SER A 70 5.92 8.14 -0.88
CA SER A 70 5.94 8.82 0.41
C SER A 70 4.79 9.81 0.50
N VAL A 71 4.15 9.85 1.66
CA VAL A 71 3.13 10.86 1.96
C VAL A 71 3.82 12.09 2.54
N VAL A 72 3.72 13.21 1.82
CA VAL A 72 4.25 14.50 2.22
C VAL A 72 3.13 15.48 2.55
N LYS A 73 3.39 16.42 3.47
CA LYS A 73 2.45 17.48 3.82
C LYS A 73 3.11 18.86 3.71
N PRO A 74 3.37 19.38 2.48
CA PRO A 74 4.15 20.61 2.30
C PRO A 74 3.55 21.82 3.03
N THR A 75 2.22 21.92 3.07
CA THR A 75 1.48 23.02 3.73
C THR A 75 0.81 22.60 5.04
N GLY A 76 1.03 21.36 5.50
CA GLY A 76 0.34 20.77 6.66
C GLY A 76 -1.14 20.42 6.44
N ARG A 77 -1.82 21.07 5.49
CA ARG A 77 -3.27 20.94 5.24
C ARG A 77 -3.66 19.71 4.42
N TYR A 78 -2.85 19.38 3.41
CA TYR A 78 -3.14 18.29 2.47
C TYR A 78 -2.04 17.24 2.49
N ARG A 79 -2.44 15.98 2.33
CA ARG A 79 -1.55 14.86 2.08
C ARG A 79 -1.33 14.76 0.57
N ASN A 80 -0.10 14.92 0.14
CA ASN A 80 0.32 14.69 -1.23
C ASN A 80 1.20 13.43 -1.28
N PHE A 81 1.28 12.82 -2.45
CA PHE A 81 2.07 11.63 -2.71
C PHE A 81 3.26 12.04 -3.58
N THR A 82 4.45 11.56 -3.25
CA THR A 82 5.59 11.64 -4.18
C THR A 82 5.33 10.75 -5.40
N PRO A 83 6.02 10.96 -6.53
CA PRO A 83 6.02 9.96 -7.61
C PRO A 83 6.32 8.57 -7.04
N ALA A 84 5.50 7.59 -7.39
CA ALA A 84 5.66 6.24 -6.91
C ALA A 84 6.91 5.61 -7.55
N GLN A 85 7.68 4.86 -6.77
CA GLN A 85 8.89 4.16 -7.22
C GLN A 85 8.74 2.66 -6.95
N PRO A 86 9.27 1.78 -7.82
CA PRO A 86 9.31 0.36 -7.54
C PRO A 86 10.18 0.09 -6.30
N VAL A 87 9.79 -0.87 -5.45
CA VAL A 87 10.50 -1.25 -4.21
C VAL A 87 10.86 -2.72 -4.15
#